data_AF-A0A9D7EN80-F1
#
_entry.id   AF-A0A9D7EN80-F1
#
_cell.length_a   1.000
_cell.length_b   1.000
_cell.length_c   1.000
_cell.angle_alpha   90.00
_cell.angle_beta   90.00
_cell.angle_gamma   90.00
#
_symmetry.space_group_name_H-M   'P 1'
#
loop_
_entity.id
_entity.type
_entity.pdbx_description
1 polymer ?
#
loop_
_entity_poly.entity_id
_entity_poly.type
_entity_poly.pdbx_seq_one_letter_code
_entity_poly.pdbx_strand_id
1 'polypeptide(L)'
;MKKLLIISVIIVAVAAGGYFLFWSGGGKETALAVQSKIVMPTRGDLRVAINSTGKVEPVKTVEVKSKASGEIIHLGFEEGDYVKQGDLLCKIDPELVKFEYDKAVADLAVAKVSLQTTEREVARQKEMFEKQLVSEAEMESKQLTLEQARASLVRAEASVSNAKKSLDDTVVRAPISGLIVLCNVEVGNIIASGISNVSGGTALMQIAQVDSVFIVAQVDETDIGKVELGQPVEVEADAFPDQSFKGEVLKIAPMAQVQQNVTIFEVTTKVDNAERKLKSGMNANIEIITAFAENALLIPNAAVKDPKKMGMGGEMIGGQRGGPGGGGGRNPGGEPGNAAPKAGNPEKAARFGEKFQDKEYPAKDTKIAFVVENGQQNPRRIVVGASNLDFTEVLEGLSEADSVDATPVSQMMKDREAWRQRMGQMSGMPGMRTQGGGGRR
;
A
#
# COMPACT_ATOMS: atom_id res chain seq x y z
N MET A 1 -8.84 83.45 -58.86
CA MET A 1 -9.42 83.46 -57.50
C MET A 1 -10.39 82.29 -57.21
N LYS A 2 -11.16 81.77 -58.19
CA LYS A 2 -12.11 80.65 -57.94
C LYS A 2 -11.49 79.30 -57.55
N LYS A 3 -10.24 79.00 -57.96
CA LYS A 3 -9.56 77.72 -57.63
C LYS A 3 -9.05 77.62 -56.19
N LEU A 4 -8.76 78.75 -55.52
CA LEU A 4 -8.26 78.76 -54.14
C LEU A 4 -9.38 78.56 -53.10
N LEU A 5 -10.61 78.98 -53.41
CA LEU A 5 -11.79 78.76 -52.56
C LEU A 5 -12.22 77.28 -52.50
N ILE A 6 -12.02 76.53 -53.57
CA ILE A 6 -12.39 75.11 -53.61
C ILE A 6 -11.45 74.29 -52.72
N ILE A 7 -10.16 74.65 -52.68
CA ILE A 7 -9.16 73.96 -51.85
C ILE A 7 -9.41 74.21 -50.36
N SER A 8 -9.82 75.42 -49.96
CA SER A 8 -10.14 75.71 -48.55
C SER A 8 -11.38 74.95 -48.06
N VAL A 9 -12.39 74.77 -48.92
CA VAL A 9 -13.61 74.02 -48.58
C VAL A 9 -13.32 72.53 -48.39
N ILE A 10 -12.44 71.96 -49.21
CA ILE A 10 -12.04 70.54 -49.10
C ILE A 10 -11.26 70.29 -47.80
N ILE A 11 -10.37 71.20 -47.40
CA ILE A 11 -9.59 71.07 -46.16
C ILE A 11 -10.50 71.13 -44.93
N VAL A 12 -11.51 72.01 -44.93
CA VAL A 12 -12.49 72.09 -43.84
C VAL A 12 -13.38 70.85 -43.79
N ALA A 13 -13.78 70.28 -44.94
CA ALA A 13 -14.56 69.05 -44.99
C ALA A 13 -13.76 67.82 -44.47
N VAL A 14 -12.47 67.74 -44.78
CA VAL A 14 -11.59 66.67 -44.29
C VAL A 14 -11.32 66.83 -42.79
N ALA A 15 -11.11 68.05 -42.30
CA ALA A 15 -10.95 68.32 -40.87
C ALA A 15 -12.23 68.02 -40.08
N ALA A 16 -13.41 68.36 -40.61
CA ALA A 16 -14.70 68.04 -40.01
C ALA A 16 -15.00 66.54 -40.04
N GLY A 17 -14.66 65.85 -41.14
CA GLY A 17 -14.78 64.39 -41.27
C GLY A 17 -13.84 63.65 -40.31
N GLY A 18 -12.60 64.12 -40.16
CA GLY A 18 -11.64 63.59 -39.19
C GLY A 18 -12.09 63.80 -37.75
N TYR A 19 -12.66 64.97 -37.42
CA TYR A 19 -13.17 65.26 -36.09
C TYR A 19 -14.45 64.45 -35.76
N PHE A 20 -15.33 64.24 -36.74
CA PHE A 20 -16.55 63.43 -36.55
C PHE A 20 -16.25 61.94 -36.41
N LEU A 21 -15.25 61.42 -37.13
CA LEU A 21 -14.79 60.04 -36.95
C LEU A 21 -14.04 59.84 -35.63
N PHE A 22 -13.33 60.86 -35.15
CA PHE A 22 -12.67 60.81 -33.85
C PHE A 22 -13.65 60.94 -32.67
N TRP A 23 -14.77 61.66 -32.84
CA TRP A 23 -15.77 61.86 -31.78
C TRP A 23 -16.91 60.84 -31.79
N SER A 24 -17.23 60.22 -32.93
CA SER A 24 -18.22 59.11 -33.00
C SER A 24 -17.65 57.74 -32.61
N GLY A 25 -16.37 57.66 -32.24
CA GLY A 25 -15.76 56.52 -31.55
C GLY A 25 -16.20 56.42 -30.07
N GLY A 26 -17.48 56.62 -29.80
CA GLY A 26 -18.09 56.36 -28.50
C GLY A 26 -17.98 54.87 -28.18
N GLY A 27 -17.41 54.59 -27.00
CA GLY A 27 -17.04 53.26 -26.55
C GLY A 27 -18.16 52.24 -26.70
N LYS A 28 -17.91 51.23 -27.55
CA LYS A 28 -18.47 49.90 -27.29
C LYS A 28 -17.76 49.41 -26.03
N GLU A 29 -18.47 49.41 -24.93
CA GLU A 29 -18.15 48.57 -23.78
C GLU A 29 -18.09 47.12 -24.30
N THR A 30 -16.91 46.70 -24.73
CA THR A 30 -16.57 45.28 -24.76
C THR A 30 -16.50 44.88 -23.29
N ALA A 31 -17.65 44.48 -22.73
CA ALA A 31 -17.65 43.53 -21.64
C ALA A 31 -16.72 42.41 -22.10
N LEU A 32 -15.56 42.33 -21.45
CA LEU A 32 -14.64 41.22 -21.61
C LEU A 32 -15.44 39.99 -21.21
N ALA A 33 -16.00 39.31 -22.20
CA ALA A 33 -16.36 37.91 -22.05
C ALA A 33 -15.04 37.19 -21.80
N VAL A 34 -14.61 37.16 -20.54
CA VAL A 34 -13.77 36.10 -20.01
C VAL A 34 -14.45 34.85 -20.54
N GLN A 35 -13.79 34.13 -21.46
CA GLN A 35 -14.30 32.86 -21.98
C GLN A 35 -14.31 31.90 -20.81
N SER A 36 -15.36 32.00 -19.99
CA SER A 36 -15.53 31.22 -18.80
C SER A 36 -16.04 29.87 -19.24
N LYS A 37 -15.29 28.83 -18.90
CA LYS A 37 -15.72 27.46 -19.19
C LYS A 37 -16.76 27.10 -18.14
N ILE A 38 -18.03 27.35 -18.44
CA ILE A 38 -19.15 26.99 -17.56
C ILE A 38 -19.41 25.48 -17.69
N VAL A 39 -19.48 24.78 -16.57
CA VAL A 39 -19.75 23.34 -16.49
C VAL A 39 -20.87 23.09 -15.48
N MET A 40 -21.75 22.16 -15.80
CA MET A 40 -22.81 21.71 -14.89
C MET A 40 -22.30 20.53 -14.04
N PRO A 41 -22.54 20.51 -12.72
CA PRO A 41 -22.24 19.35 -11.88
C PRO A 41 -22.99 18.11 -12.40
N THR A 42 -22.28 17.00 -12.51
CA THR A 42 -22.86 15.74 -13.02
C THR A 42 -22.77 14.67 -11.94
N ARG A 43 -23.79 13.83 -11.80
CA ARG A 43 -23.70 12.66 -10.94
C ARG A 43 -22.96 11.52 -11.63
N GLY A 44 -22.05 10.90 -10.89
CA GLY A 44 -21.31 9.74 -11.36
C GLY A 44 -20.55 9.09 -10.22
N ASP A 45 -19.92 7.96 -10.54
CA ASP A 45 -19.11 7.24 -9.57
C ASP A 45 -17.70 7.83 -9.56
N LEU A 46 -17.19 8.13 -8.36
CA LEU A 46 -15.85 8.65 -8.16
C LEU A 46 -14.98 7.59 -7.49
N ARG A 47 -13.99 7.12 -8.24
CA ARG A 47 -12.91 6.27 -7.71
C ARG A 47 -11.68 7.13 -7.47
N VAL A 48 -11.17 7.08 -6.24
CA VAL A 48 -9.88 7.67 -5.87
C VAL A 48 -8.93 6.55 -5.54
N ALA A 49 -7.82 6.54 -6.24
CA ALA A 49 -6.78 5.56 -6.02
C ALA A 49 -5.40 6.17 -6.05
N ILE A 50 -4.49 5.51 -5.34
CA ILE A 50 -3.07 5.82 -5.33
C ILE A 50 -2.39 4.81 -6.25
N ASN A 51 -1.69 5.32 -7.26
CA ASN A 51 -0.89 4.50 -8.15
C ASN A 51 0.51 4.36 -7.57
N SER A 52 0.98 3.13 -7.49
CA SER A 52 2.31 2.77 -6.99
C SER A 52 2.87 1.65 -7.85
N THR A 53 4.18 1.62 -8.01
CA THR A 53 4.86 0.46 -8.58
C THR A 53 5.31 -0.46 -7.46
N GLY A 54 5.43 -1.75 -7.78
CA GLY A 54 5.94 -2.74 -6.85
C GLY A 54 6.49 -3.97 -7.54
N LYS A 55 7.09 -4.83 -6.73
CA LYS A 55 7.67 -6.09 -7.18
C LYS A 55 6.87 -7.27 -6.66
N VAL A 56 6.62 -8.24 -7.54
CA VAL A 56 5.96 -9.50 -7.20
C VAL A 56 6.95 -10.41 -6.46
N GLU A 57 6.56 -10.81 -5.25
CA GLU A 57 7.27 -11.75 -4.40
C GLU A 57 6.36 -12.94 -4.05
N PRO A 58 6.91 -14.14 -3.91
CA PRO A 58 6.14 -15.30 -3.46
C PRO A 58 5.73 -15.14 -1.99
N VAL A 59 4.61 -15.73 -1.61
CA VAL A 59 4.11 -15.65 -0.22
C VAL A 59 5.05 -16.30 0.78
N LYS A 60 5.67 -17.41 0.37
CA LYS A 60 6.63 -18.12 1.19
C LYS A 60 7.69 -18.73 0.29
N THR A 61 8.94 -18.49 0.65
CA THR A 61 10.10 -19.10 0.01
C THR A 61 10.89 -19.86 1.05
N VAL A 62 11.28 -21.09 0.73
CA VAL A 62 12.15 -21.90 1.57
C VAL A 62 13.32 -22.38 0.74
N GLU A 63 14.52 -22.05 1.20
CA GLU A 63 15.76 -22.58 0.67
C GLU A 63 16.04 -23.94 1.33
N VAL A 64 16.09 -24.99 0.51
CA VAL A 64 16.38 -26.35 0.94
C VAL A 64 17.89 -26.56 0.89
N LYS A 65 18.48 -26.77 2.07
CA LYS A 65 19.92 -27.04 2.23
C LYS A 65 20.14 -28.48 2.64
N SER A 66 21.30 -29.01 2.29
CA SER A 66 21.66 -30.36 2.70
C SER A 66 22.09 -30.45 4.16
N LYS A 67 21.61 -31.48 4.86
CA LYS A 67 22.07 -31.86 6.19
C LYS A 67 23.12 -32.97 6.16
N ALA A 68 23.22 -33.72 5.07
CA ALA A 68 24.24 -34.72 4.84
C ALA A 68 25.27 -34.25 3.80
N SER A 69 26.50 -34.74 3.91
CA SER A 69 27.56 -34.52 2.92
C SER A 69 27.69 -35.76 2.04
N GLY A 70 27.93 -35.58 0.75
CA GLY A 70 28.09 -36.69 -0.19
C GLY A 70 27.82 -36.27 -1.62
N GLU A 71 27.85 -37.24 -2.54
CA GLU A 71 27.51 -37.04 -3.95
C GLU A 71 26.01 -37.20 -4.16
N ILE A 72 25.41 -36.36 -5.02
CA ILE A 72 24.01 -36.52 -5.41
C ILE A 72 23.89 -37.64 -6.44
N ILE A 73 23.26 -38.75 -6.04
CA ILE A 73 23.05 -39.93 -6.89
C ILE A 73 21.74 -39.87 -7.67
N HIS A 74 20.79 -39.06 -7.23
CA HIS A 74 19.48 -38.93 -7.87
C HIS A 74 18.86 -37.57 -7.59
N LEU A 75 18.29 -36.96 -8.64
CA LEU A 75 17.52 -35.73 -8.62
C LEU A 75 16.13 -36.03 -9.17
N GLY A 76 15.08 -35.76 -8.39
CA GLY A 76 13.71 -36.14 -8.72
C GLY A 76 12.89 -35.07 -9.45
N PHE A 77 13.38 -33.83 -9.47
CA PHE A 77 12.64 -32.68 -9.99
C PHE A 77 13.59 -31.65 -10.60
N GLU A 78 13.07 -30.85 -11.52
CA GLU A 78 13.79 -29.78 -12.21
C GLU A 78 13.22 -28.40 -11.83
N GLU A 79 13.92 -27.34 -12.26
CA GLU A 79 13.42 -25.98 -12.12
C GLU A 79 12.09 -25.79 -12.85
N GLY A 80 11.10 -25.22 -12.17
CA GLY A 80 9.75 -25.03 -12.70
C GLY A 80 8.77 -26.16 -12.37
N ASP A 81 9.24 -27.29 -11.81
CA ASP A 81 8.34 -28.36 -11.37
C ASP A 81 7.59 -27.99 -10.08
N TYR A 82 6.37 -28.51 -9.95
CA TYR A 82 5.57 -28.41 -8.74
C TYR A 82 5.79 -29.63 -7.85
N VAL A 83 6.21 -29.37 -6.61
CA VAL A 83 6.44 -30.39 -5.58
C VAL A 83 5.41 -30.28 -4.47
N LYS A 84 5.05 -31.41 -3.89
CA LYS A 84 4.26 -31.47 -2.66
C LYS A 84 5.18 -31.65 -1.47
N GLN A 85 4.74 -31.18 -0.30
CA GLN A 85 5.43 -31.41 0.95
C GLN A 85 5.69 -32.90 1.17
N GLY A 86 6.95 -33.25 1.45
CA GLY A 86 7.40 -34.63 1.67
C GLY A 86 7.89 -35.36 0.41
N ASP A 87 7.70 -34.79 -0.78
CA ASP A 87 8.21 -35.36 -2.02
C ASP A 87 9.74 -35.45 -1.98
N LEU A 88 10.27 -36.50 -2.63
CA LEU A 88 11.69 -36.76 -2.70
C LEU A 88 12.34 -35.79 -3.71
N LEU A 89 13.16 -34.86 -3.22
CA LEU A 89 13.85 -33.90 -4.08
C LEU A 89 15.14 -34.48 -4.64
N CYS A 90 16.00 -34.99 -3.76
CA CYS A 90 17.24 -35.65 -4.15
C CYS A 90 17.65 -36.73 -3.15
N LYS A 91 18.50 -37.64 -3.62
CA LYS A 91 19.20 -38.62 -2.78
C LYS A 91 20.69 -38.37 -2.85
N ILE A 92 21.29 -38.32 -1.68
CA ILE A 92 22.74 -38.25 -1.48
C ILE A 92 23.23 -39.68 -1.26
N ASP A 93 24.42 -39.99 -1.75
CA ASP A 93 25.04 -41.29 -1.52
C ASP A 93 25.09 -41.61 -0.02
N PRO A 94 24.37 -42.65 0.44
CA PRO A 94 24.31 -43.00 1.84
C PRO A 94 25.45 -43.93 2.27
N GLU A 95 26.37 -44.36 1.39
CA GLU A 95 27.27 -45.49 1.67
C GLU A 95 28.06 -45.32 2.99
N LEU A 96 28.71 -44.17 3.18
CA LEU A 96 29.46 -43.86 4.41
C LEU A 96 28.56 -43.84 5.65
N VAL A 97 27.40 -43.18 5.55
CA VAL A 97 26.47 -43.03 6.67
C VAL A 97 25.79 -44.34 7.04
N LYS A 98 25.55 -45.20 6.04
CA LYS A 98 25.01 -46.53 6.22
C LYS A 98 26.00 -47.43 6.96
N PHE A 99 27.29 -47.36 6.63
CA PHE A 99 28.31 -48.09 7.38
C PHE A 99 28.37 -47.67 8.85
N GLU A 100 28.23 -46.37 9.14
CA GLU A 100 28.17 -45.87 10.52
C GLU A 100 26.92 -46.37 11.26
N TYR A 101 25.76 -46.40 10.59
CA TYR A 101 24.53 -46.97 11.14
C TYR A 101 24.68 -48.47 11.45
N ASP A 102 25.19 -49.26 10.50
CA ASP A 102 25.38 -50.70 10.67
C ASP A 102 26.36 -51.00 11.83
N LYS A 103 27.42 -50.21 11.96
CA LYS A 103 28.35 -50.28 13.11
C LYS A 103 27.64 -49.98 14.43
N ALA A 104 26.86 -48.90 14.50
CA ALA A 104 26.13 -48.53 15.73
C ALA A 104 25.11 -49.61 16.13
N VAL A 105 24.46 -50.26 15.14
CA VAL A 105 23.52 -51.37 15.39
C VAL A 105 24.27 -52.59 15.95
N ALA A 106 25.46 -52.89 15.45
CA ALA A 106 26.30 -53.96 16.00
C ALA A 106 26.71 -53.66 17.45
N ASP A 107 27.14 -52.43 17.74
CA ASP A 107 27.49 -52.00 19.10
C ASP A 107 26.29 -52.09 20.07
N LEU A 108 25.09 -51.75 19.61
CA LEU A 108 23.85 -51.93 20.36
C LEU A 108 23.58 -53.42 20.67
N ALA A 109 23.81 -54.31 19.70
CA ALA A 109 23.65 -55.74 19.92
C ALA A 109 24.61 -56.25 21.01
N VAL A 110 25.87 -55.80 20.99
CA VAL A 110 26.86 -56.12 22.03
C VAL A 110 26.43 -55.60 23.40
N ALA A 111 25.96 -54.35 23.48
CA ALA A 111 25.49 -53.76 24.73
C ALA A 111 24.26 -54.49 25.31
N LYS A 112 23.32 -54.91 24.46
CA LYS A 112 22.14 -55.71 24.86
C LYS A 112 22.54 -57.07 25.43
N VAL A 113 23.45 -57.78 24.77
CA VAL A 113 23.95 -59.09 25.24
C VAL A 113 24.69 -58.92 26.57
N SER A 114 25.48 -57.86 26.72
CA SER A 114 26.17 -57.54 27.97
C SER A 114 25.18 -57.30 29.12
N LEU A 115 24.18 -56.44 28.91
CA LEU A 115 23.13 -56.20 29.91
C LEU A 115 22.40 -57.49 30.31
N GLN A 116 21.99 -58.30 29.34
CA GLN A 116 21.30 -59.56 29.61
C GLN A 116 22.17 -60.53 30.43
N THR A 117 23.48 -60.53 30.17
CA THR A 117 24.44 -61.35 30.93
C THR A 117 24.57 -60.84 32.36
N THR A 118 24.73 -59.53 32.55
CA THR A 118 24.81 -58.89 33.87
C THR A 118 23.51 -59.06 34.67
N GLU A 119 22.34 -58.94 34.05
CA GLU A 119 21.04 -59.19 34.69
C GLU A 119 20.94 -60.62 35.23
N ARG A 120 21.39 -61.61 34.46
CA ARG A 120 21.43 -63.01 34.90
C ARG A 120 22.43 -63.23 36.03
N GLU A 121 23.57 -62.55 36.00
CA GLU A 121 24.54 -62.59 37.11
C GLU A 121 23.98 -61.99 38.40
N VAL A 122 23.34 -60.82 38.31
CA VAL A 122 22.71 -60.15 39.46
C VAL A 122 21.58 -61.00 40.03
N ALA A 123 20.76 -61.62 39.18
CA ALA A 123 19.71 -62.52 39.62
C ALA A 123 20.27 -63.73 40.40
N ARG A 124 21.36 -64.34 39.90
CA ARG A 124 22.06 -65.43 40.61
C ARG A 124 22.69 -64.96 41.92
N GLN A 125 23.32 -63.79 41.93
CA GLN A 125 23.92 -63.20 43.13
C GLN A 125 22.85 -62.90 44.19
N LYS A 126 21.68 -62.42 43.77
CA LYS A 126 20.54 -62.15 44.66
C LYS A 126 20.03 -63.42 45.33
N GLU A 127 19.91 -64.52 44.60
CA GLU A 127 19.52 -65.82 45.18
C GLU A 127 20.55 -66.32 46.22
N MET A 128 21.84 -66.09 45.97
CA MET A 128 22.90 -66.41 46.94
C MET A 128 22.86 -65.50 48.18
N PHE A 129 22.54 -64.21 48.00
CA PHE A 129 22.42 -63.25 49.09
C PHE A 129 21.25 -63.58 50.02
N GLU A 130 20.11 -63.99 49.45
CA GLU A 130 18.94 -64.48 50.22
C GLU A 130 19.28 -65.73 51.06
N LYS A 131 20.21 -66.57 50.57
CA LYS A 131 20.76 -67.72 51.31
C LYS A 131 21.92 -67.36 52.25
N GLN A 132 22.24 -66.07 52.41
CA GLN A 132 23.35 -65.55 53.22
C GLN A 132 24.74 -66.08 52.80
N LEU A 133 24.91 -66.42 51.51
CA LEU A 133 26.16 -66.99 50.97
C LEU A 133 27.14 -65.95 50.43
N VAL A 134 26.71 -64.68 50.30
CA VAL A 134 27.51 -63.58 49.74
C VAL A 134 27.31 -62.31 50.57
N SER A 135 28.32 -61.44 50.59
CA SER A 135 28.28 -60.21 51.38
C SER A 135 27.42 -59.10 50.74
N GLU A 136 26.99 -58.13 51.55
CA GLU A 136 26.26 -56.95 51.06
C GLU A 136 27.10 -56.14 50.05
N ALA A 137 28.41 -55.99 50.31
CA ALA A 137 29.35 -55.31 49.42
C ALA A 137 29.46 -55.99 48.04
N GLU A 138 29.44 -57.33 47.98
CA GLU A 138 29.43 -58.07 46.72
C GLU A 138 28.13 -57.86 45.93
N MET A 139 27.00 -57.83 46.65
CA MET A 139 25.70 -57.56 46.05
C MET A 139 25.65 -56.13 45.48
N GLU A 140 26.07 -55.13 46.26
CA GLU A 140 26.14 -53.73 45.84
C GLU A 140 27.06 -53.56 44.62
N SER A 141 28.23 -54.19 44.62
CA SER A 141 29.15 -54.19 43.48
C SER A 141 28.50 -54.74 42.20
N LYS A 142 27.70 -55.81 42.31
CA LYS A 142 26.95 -56.36 41.17
C LYS A 142 25.81 -55.45 40.72
N GLN A 143 25.11 -54.78 41.64
CA GLN A 143 24.12 -53.75 41.26
C GLN A 143 24.75 -52.57 40.54
N LEU A 144 25.91 -52.08 41.00
CA LEU A 144 26.63 -51.03 40.29
C LEU A 144 27.04 -51.46 38.87
N THR A 145 27.47 -52.71 38.72
CA THR A 145 27.77 -53.29 37.39
C THR A 145 26.52 -53.33 36.49
N LEU A 146 25.34 -53.65 37.05
CA LEU A 146 24.08 -53.61 36.31
C LEU A 146 23.73 -52.20 35.83
N GLU A 147 23.85 -51.21 36.71
CA GLU A 147 23.60 -49.81 36.34
C GLU A 147 24.58 -49.31 35.28
N GLN A 148 25.84 -49.74 35.34
CA GLN A 148 26.82 -49.47 34.27
C GLN A 148 26.42 -50.12 32.94
N ALA A 149 25.96 -51.37 32.95
CA ALA A 149 25.48 -52.05 31.75
C ALA A 149 24.23 -51.38 31.15
N ARG A 150 23.30 -50.93 32.01
CA ARG A 150 22.13 -50.13 31.59
C ARG A 150 22.54 -48.80 30.96
N ALA A 151 23.46 -48.08 31.58
CA ALA A 151 23.99 -46.83 31.04
C ALA A 151 24.73 -47.04 29.70
N SER A 152 25.41 -48.19 29.54
CA SER A 152 26.03 -48.58 28.28
C SER A 152 24.99 -48.84 27.19
N LEU A 153 23.90 -49.53 27.51
CA LEU A 153 22.79 -49.76 26.59
C LEU A 153 22.19 -48.43 26.12
N VAL A 154 21.87 -47.52 27.03
CA VAL A 154 21.30 -46.20 26.69
C VAL A 154 22.24 -45.41 25.77
N ARG A 155 23.55 -45.45 26.00
CA ARG A 155 24.55 -44.84 25.10
C ARG A 155 24.51 -45.45 23.70
N ALA A 156 24.45 -46.79 23.59
CA ALA A 156 24.39 -47.47 22.31
C ALA A 156 23.08 -47.18 21.57
N GLU A 157 21.94 -47.10 22.26
CA GLU A 157 20.64 -46.71 21.68
C GLU A 157 20.67 -45.27 21.15
N ALA A 158 21.26 -44.34 21.92
CA ALA A 158 21.45 -42.96 21.47
C ALA A 158 22.35 -42.90 20.22
N SER A 159 23.41 -43.71 20.17
CA SER A 159 24.30 -43.81 19.02
C SER A 159 23.55 -44.29 17.76
N VAL A 160 22.75 -45.35 17.86
CA VAL A 160 21.91 -45.84 16.76
C VAL A 160 20.91 -44.79 16.31
N SER A 161 20.26 -44.09 17.25
CA SER A 161 19.31 -43.02 16.94
C SER A 161 19.97 -41.88 16.16
N ASN A 162 21.18 -41.49 16.54
CA ASN A 162 21.95 -40.46 15.83
C ASN A 162 22.36 -40.93 14.44
N ALA A 163 22.95 -42.13 14.30
CA ALA A 163 23.36 -42.66 13.01
C ALA A 163 22.16 -42.86 12.06
N LYS A 164 21.01 -43.26 12.60
CA LYS A 164 19.76 -43.36 11.83
C LYS A 164 19.30 -42.01 11.31
N LYS A 165 19.33 -40.96 12.15
CA LYS A 165 18.99 -39.60 11.70
C LYS A 165 19.92 -39.11 10.60
N SER A 166 21.23 -39.35 10.74
CA SER A 166 22.19 -39.04 9.70
C SER A 166 21.86 -39.75 8.39
N LEU A 167 21.44 -41.03 8.45
CA LEU A 167 21.02 -41.80 7.28
C LEU A 167 19.74 -41.24 6.66
N ASP A 168 18.75 -40.89 7.47
CA ASP A 168 17.50 -40.27 7.00
C ASP A 168 17.78 -38.89 6.36
N ASP A 169 18.75 -38.15 6.87
CA ASP A 169 19.20 -36.85 6.34
C ASP A 169 19.89 -36.95 4.96
N THR A 170 20.27 -38.15 4.50
CA THR A 170 20.75 -38.39 3.11
C THR A 170 19.62 -38.29 2.07
N VAL A 171 18.36 -38.39 2.53
CA VAL A 171 17.18 -38.32 1.69
C VAL A 171 16.54 -36.95 1.86
N VAL A 172 16.75 -36.07 0.89
CA VAL A 172 16.25 -34.69 0.96
C VAL A 172 14.82 -34.64 0.45
N ARG A 173 13.92 -34.13 1.30
CA ARG A 173 12.48 -34.01 1.00
C ARG A 173 12.02 -32.56 1.01
N ALA A 174 10.94 -32.29 0.29
CA ALA A 174 10.36 -30.95 0.21
C ALA A 174 9.74 -30.53 1.57
N PRO A 175 10.20 -29.43 2.20
CA PRO A 175 9.65 -28.96 3.47
C PRO A 175 8.27 -28.31 3.32
N ILE A 176 7.95 -27.78 2.12
CA ILE A 176 6.68 -27.15 1.76
C ILE A 176 6.25 -27.60 0.36
N SER A 177 4.96 -27.51 0.07
CA SER A 177 4.45 -27.64 -1.30
C SER A 177 4.64 -26.32 -2.06
N GLY A 178 5.06 -26.36 -3.32
CA GLY A 178 5.30 -25.17 -4.13
C GLY A 178 6.01 -25.48 -5.44
N LEU A 179 6.37 -24.43 -6.17
CA LEU A 179 7.22 -24.54 -7.36
C LEU A 179 8.70 -24.46 -6.98
N ILE A 180 9.53 -25.26 -7.63
CA ILE A 180 10.99 -25.11 -7.57
C ILE A 180 11.36 -23.89 -8.42
N VAL A 181 11.83 -22.83 -7.76
CA VAL A 181 12.24 -21.56 -8.39
C VAL A 181 13.67 -21.65 -8.90
N LEU A 182 14.52 -22.36 -8.17
CA LEU A 182 15.94 -22.47 -8.44
C LEU A 182 16.45 -23.84 -8.00
N CYS A 183 17.29 -24.48 -8.80
CA CYS A 183 17.99 -25.71 -8.51
C CYS A 183 19.49 -25.49 -8.75
N ASN A 184 20.25 -25.43 -7.66
CA ASN A 184 21.68 -25.09 -7.69
C ASN A 184 22.58 -26.33 -7.84
N VAL A 185 22.00 -27.51 -8.01
CA VAL A 185 22.72 -28.78 -7.98
C VAL A 185 22.29 -29.71 -9.10
N GLU A 186 23.22 -30.55 -9.54
CA GLU A 186 23.02 -31.58 -10.55
C GLU A 186 23.47 -32.94 -10.00
N VAL A 187 23.04 -34.01 -10.66
CA VAL A 187 23.50 -35.38 -10.35
C VAL A 187 25.03 -35.44 -10.56
N GLY A 188 25.74 -36.00 -9.58
CA GLY A 188 27.21 -36.03 -9.57
C GLY A 188 27.87 -34.89 -8.80
N ASN A 189 27.12 -33.86 -8.39
CA ASN A 189 27.69 -32.81 -7.55
C ASN A 189 27.97 -33.34 -6.14
N ILE A 190 29.17 -33.03 -5.63
CA ILE A 190 29.53 -33.26 -4.23
C ILE A 190 29.07 -32.07 -3.41
N ILE A 191 28.23 -32.33 -2.42
CA ILE A 191 27.65 -31.31 -1.55
C ILE A 191 28.15 -31.45 -0.13
N ALA A 192 28.14 -30.32 0.58
CA ALA A 192 28.61 -30.23 1.95
C ALA A 192 27.42 -29.95 2.89
N SER A 193 27.35 -30.70 3.99
CA SER A 193 26.31 -30.51 5.02
C SER A 193 26.39 -29.13 5.66
N GLY A 194 25.25 -28.48 5.82
CA GLY A 194 25.14 -27.21 6.56
C GLY A 194 25.24 -27.34 8.08
N ILE A 195 25.22 -28.56 8.61
CA ILE A 195 25.37 -28.82 10.05
C ILE A 195 26.86 -28.92 10.41
N SER A 196 27.66 -29.55 9.55
CA SER A 196 29.10 -29.75 9.79
C SER A 196 29.97 -28.59 9.30
N ASN A 197 29.45 -27.73 8.41
CA ASN A 197 30.22 -26.64 7.81
C ASN A 197 29.81 -25.27 8.36
N VAL A 198 30.82 -24.50 8.79
CA VAL A 198 30.66 -23.12 9.27
C VAL A 198 30.06 -22.20 8.20
N SER A 199 30.18 -22.55 6.92
CA SER A 199 29.64 -21.81 5.77
C SER A 199 28.13 -22.00 5.54
N GLY A 200 27.43 -22.80 6.35
CA GLY A 200 25.96 -22.96 6.26
C GLY A 200 25.46 -23.98 5.22
N GLY A 201 26.37 -24.75 4.61
CA GLY A 201 26.05 -25.87 3.71
C GLY A 201 25.69 -25.45 2.29
N THR A 202 25.65 -26.43 1.39
CA THR A 202 25.26 -26.21 -0.01
C THR A 202 23.73 -26.06 -0.11
N ALA A 203 23.29 -24.96 -0.70
CA ALA A 203 21.90 -24.77 -1.10
C ALA A 203 21.59 -25.69 -2.29
N LEU A 204 20.55 -26.51 -2.15
CA LEU A 204 20.16 -27.48 -3.17
C LEU A 204 19.12 -26.87 -4.10
N MET A 205 18.01 -26.43 -3.51
CA MET A 205 16.85 -25.93 -4.24
C MET A 205 16.16 -24.82 -3.46
N GLN A 206 15.45 -23.96 -4.17
CA GLN A 206 14.56 -22.99 -3.57
C GLN A 206 13.12 -23.29 -3.98
N ILE A 207 12.24 -23.50 -3.00
CA ILE A 207 10.81 -23.77 -3.24
C ILE A 207 10.02 -22.54 -2.84
N ALA A 208 9.14 -22.08 -3.73
CA ALA A 208 8.25 -20.96 -3.46
C ALA A 208 6.78 -21.34 -3.67
N GLN A 209 5.93 -20.84 -2.77
CA GLN A 209 4.50 -20.94 -2.93
C GLN A 209 4.00 -19.79 -3.82
N VAL A 210 3.44 -20.14 -4.99
CA VAL A 210 3.04 -19.18 -6.03
C VAL A 210 1.54 -19.03 -6.22
N ASP A 211 0.72 -19.86 -5.54
CA ASP A 211 -0.75 -19.85 -5.70
C ASP A 211 -1.36 -18.50 -5.25
N SER A 212 -0.68 -17.82 -4.34
CA SER A 212 -0.89 -16.42 -3.99
C SER A 212 0.47 -15.74 -3.98
N VAL A 213 0.51 -14.47 -4.35
CA VAL A 213 1.75 -13.67 -4.38
C VAL A 213 1.57 -12.43 -3.50
N PHE A 214 2.69 -11.97 -2.96
CA PHE A 214 2.78 -10.65 -2.39
C PHE A 214 3.30 -9.67 -3.41
N ILE A 215 2.83 -8.44 -3.36
CA ILE A 215 3.41 -7.37 -4.14
C ILE A 215 3.82 -6.27 -3.18
N VAL A 216 5.12 -6.01 -3.15
CA VAL A 216 5.72 -4.98 -2.31
C VAL A 216 5.69 -3.68 -3.09
N ALA A 217 4.67 -2.87 -2.83
CA ALA A 217 4.45 -1.55 -3.42
C ALA A 217 5.31 -0.50 -2.71
N GLN A 218 5.86 0.45 -3.46
CA GLN A 218 6.62 1.58 -2.92
C GLN A 218 5.76 2.86 -2.96
N VAL A 219 5.09 3.16 -1.84
CA VAL A 219 4.18 4.31 -1.72
C VAL A 219 4.91 5.52 -1.14
N ASP A 220 4.67 6.71 -1.70
CA ASP A 220 5.27 7.98 -1.24
C ASP A 220 4.75 8.40 0.15
N GLU A 221 5.60 9.06 0.94
CA GLU A 221 5.27 9.64 2.27
C GLU A 221 4.03 10.55 2.24
N THR A 222 3.77 11.24 1.14
CA THR A 222 2.62 12.14 0.98
C THR A 222 1.28 11.40 0.86
N ASP A 223 1.31 10.13 0.44
CA ASP A 223 0.13 9.33 0.14
C ASP A 223 -0.11 8.20 1.15
N ILE A 224 0.92 7.76 1.86
CA ILE A 224 0.82 6.66 2.84
C ILE A 224 -0.23 6.93 3.94
N GLY A 225 -0.47 8.20 4.29
CA GLY A 225 -1.45 8.58 5.30
C GLY A 225 -2.91 8.26 4.94
N LYS A 226 -3.20 7.95 3.67
CA LYS A 226 -4.53 7.56 3.17
C LYS A 226 -4.69 6.04 3.03
N VAL A 227 -3.60 5.28 3.17
CA VAL A 227 -3.58 3.82 2.98
C VAL A 227 -3.88 3.12 4.30
N GLU A 228 -4.83 2.20 4.27
CA GLU A 228 -5.26 1.42 5.42
C GLU A 228 -5.18 -0.09 5.14
N LEU A 229 -5.03 -0.87 6.21
CA LEU A 229 -5.05 -2.34 6.11
C LEU A 229 -6.42 -2.83 5.62
N GLY A 230 -6.42 -3.82 4.71
CA GLY A 230 -7.61 -4.41 4.11
C GLY A 230 -8.25 -3.59 2.99
N GLN A 231 -7.65 -2.49 2.55
CA GLN A 231 -8.12 -1.78 1.35
C GLN A 231 -8.02 -2.67 0.10
N PRO A 232 -9.02 -2.64 -0.79
CA PRO A 232 -8.97 -3.37 -2.05
C PRO A 232 -7.94 -2.74 -2.98
N VAL A 233 -7.21 -3.60 -3.68
CA VAL A 233 -6.13 -3.23 -4.59
C VAL A 233 -6.36 -3.90 -5.93
N GLU A 234 -6.15 -3.14 -6.99
CA GLU A 234 -6.12 -3.63 -8.36
C GLU A 234 -4.67 -3.60 -8.85
N VAL A 235 -4.24 -4.69 -9.46
CA VAL A 235 -2.85 -4.90 -9.86
C VAL A 235 -2.80 -5.25 -11.33
N GLU A 236 -1.95 -4.54 -12.05
CA GLU A 236 -1.65 -4.80 -13.45
C GLU A 236 -0.16 -5.15 -13.55
N ALA A 237 0.15 -6.35 -14.03
CA ALA A 237 1.53 -6.72 -14.28
C ALA A 237 1.97 -6.17 -15.64
N ASP A 238 3.20 -5.64 -15.73
CA ASP A 238 3.72 -5.09 -17.00
C ASP A 238 3.71 -6.13 -18.14
N ALA A 239 3.83 -7.42 -17.78
CA ALA A 239 3.78 -8.54 -18.73
C ALA A 239 2.36 -8.87 -19.23
N PHE A 240 1.31 -8.40 -18.55
CA PHE A 240 -0.10 -8.71 -18.83
C PHE A 240 -0.98 -7.45 -18.68
N PRO A 241 -0.85 -6.46 -19.58
CA PRO A 241 -1.57 -5.19 -19.46
C PRO A 241 -3.10 -5.32 -19.58
N ASP A 242 -3.61 -6.37 -20.23
CA ASP A 242 -5.05 -6.60 -20.40
C ASP A 242 -5.69 -7.39 -19.23
N GLN A 243 -4.93 -7.70 -18.17
CA GLN A 243 -5.40 -8.49 -17.02
C GLN A 243 -5.18 -7.76 -15.70
N SER A 244 -6.29 -7.39 -15.07
CA SER A 244 -6.33 -6.89 -13.69
C SER A 244 -6.40 -8.05 -12.70
N PHE A 245 -5.47 -8.08 -11.75
CA PHE A 245 -5.49 -8.98 -10.61
C PHE A 245 -6.03 -8.25 -9.39
N LYS A 246 -6.92 -8.89 -8.63
CA LYS A 246 -7.52 -8.31 -7.43
C LYS A 246 -6.77 -8.77 -6.20
N GLY A 247 -6.59 -7.87 -5.25
CA GLY A 247 -5.91 -8.13 -3.98
C GLY A 247 -6.37 -7.19 -2.88
N GLU A 248 -5.66 -7.29 -1.76
CA GLU A 248 -5.90 -6.46 -0.58
C GLU A 248 -4.58 -6.03 0.08
N VAL A 249 -4.60 -4.87 0.76
CA VAL A 249 -3.47 -4.41 1.57
C VAL A 249 -3.35 -5.28 2.83
N LEU A 250 -2.25 -6.05 2.93
CA LEU A 250 -2.02 -6.94 4.06
C LEU A 250 -1.21 -6.26 5.17
N LYS A 251 -0.18 -5.49 4.79
CA LYS A 251 0.77 -4.90 5.73
C LYS A 251 1.33 -3.59 5.20
N ILE A 252 1.55 -2.65 6.10
CA ILE A 252 2.26 -1.40 5.85
C ILE A 252 3.53 -1.41 6.69
N ALA A 253 4.69 -1.15 6.09
CA ALA A 253 5.96 -1.09 6.81
C ALA A 253 5.98 0.12 7.76
N PRO A 254 6.38 -0.05 9.04
CA PRO A 254 6.40 1.05 10.00
C PRO A 254 7.59 2.01 9.81
N MET A 255 8.57 1.63 8.99
CA MET A 255 9.79 2.41 8.76
C MET A 255 9.87 2.79 7.28
N ALA A 256 10.07 4.09 7.03
CA ALA A 256 10.34 4.58 5.69
C ALA A 256 11.78 4.28 5.25
N GLN A 257 11.96 4.12 3.95
CA GLN A 257 13.27 4.05 3.31
C GLN A 257 13.45 5.30 2.44
N VAL A 258 14.67 5.84 2.39
CA VAL A 258 14.99 6.96 1.48
C VAL A 258 15.70 6.39 0.28
N GLN A 259 15.08 6.47 -0.89
CA GLN A 259 15.65 6.01 -2.14
C GLN A 259 15.65 7.18 -3.13
N GLN A 260 16.83 7.54 -3.66
CA GLN A 260 16.98 8.67 -4.58
C GLN A 260 16.40 10.00 -4.03
N ASN A 261 16.56 10.27 -2.73
CA ASN A 261 16.01 11.43 -2.02
C ASN A 261 14.47 11.50 -1.95
N VAL A 262 13.78 10.40 -2.23
CA VAL A 262 12.32 10.25 -2.03
C VAL A 262 12.09 9.32 -0.84
N THR A 263 11.25 9.76 0.11
CA THR A 263 10.83 8.95 1.27
C THR A 263 9.72 8.01 0.82
N ILE A 264 9.97 6.70 0.88
CA ILE A 264 9.02 5.66 0.48
C ILE A 264 8.68 4.74 1.64
N PHE A 265 7.44 4.27 1.66
CA PHE A 265 6.93 3.25 2.56
C PHE A 265 6.57 2.01 1.76
N GLU A 266 7.07 0.86 2.20
CA GLU A 266 6.73 -0.42 1.59
C GLU A 266 5.34 -0.88 2.07
N VAL A 267 4.44 -1.11 1.13
CA VAL A 267 3.11 -1.66 1.39
C VAL A 267 3.04 -3.05 0.76
N THR A 268 2.89 -4.08 1.59
CA THR A 268 2.73 -5.45 1.14
C THR A 268 1.25 -5.71 0.87
N THR A 269 0.93 -5.99 -0.39
CA THR A 269 -0.41 -6.38 -0.84
C THR A 269 -0.43 -7.87 -1.12
N LYS A 270 -1.53 -8.54 -0.80
CA LYS A 270 -1.75 -9.94 -1.14
C LYS A 270 -2.64 -10.03 -2.37
N VAL A 271 -2.19 -10.76 -3.37
CA VAL A 271 -2.89 -10.94 -4.64
C VAL A 271 -3.08 -12.42 -4.90
N ASP A 272 -4.30 -12.79 -5.29
CA ASP A 272 -4.62 -14.17 -5.66
C ASP A 272 -4.08 -14.47 -7.06
N ASN A 273 -3.30 -15.54 -7.19
CA ASN A 273 -2.63 -15.93 -8.42
C ASN A 273 -3.06 -17.34 -8.85
N ALA A 274 -4.38 -17.55 -8.94
CA ALA A 274 -4.96 -18.86 -9.23
C ALA A 274 -4.48 -19.44 -10.57
N GLU A 275 -4.22 -18.57 -11.56
CA GLU A 275 -3.74 -18.96 -12.89
C GLU A 275 -2.21 -19.06 -12.97
N ARG A 276 -1.48 -18.78 -11.87
CA ARG A 276 -0.01 -18.82 -11.77
C ARG A 276 0.72 -18.02 -12.84
N LYS A 277 0.09 -16.96 -13.34
CA LYS A 277 0.63 -16.06 -14.37
C LYS A 277 1.65 -15.10 -13.78
N LEU A 278 1.41 -14.62 -12.56
CA LEU A 278 2.33 -13.76 -11.84
C LEU A 278 3.51 -14.60 -11.36
N LYS A 279 4.71 -14.26 -11.83
CA LYS A 279 5.97 -14.91 -11.43
C LYS A 279 6.75 -14.00 -10.51
N SER A 280 7.48 -14.60 -9.59
CA SER A 280 8.42 -13.91 -8.70
C SER A 280 9.39 -13.06 -9.51
N GLY A 281 9.60 -11.81 -9.10
CA GLY A 281 10.51 -10.88 -9.77
C GLY A 281 9.87 -10.01 -10.86
N MET A 282 8.60 -10.21 -11.21
CA MET A 282 7.88 -9.31 -12.10
C MET A 282 7.65 -7.94 -11.45
N ASN A 283 7.64 -6.90 -12.27
CA ASN A 283 7.15 -5.58 -11.87
C ASN A 283 5.64 -5.52 -12.10
N ALA A 284 4.95 -4.84 -11.20
CA ALA A 284 3.52 -4.61 -11.31
C ALA A 284 3.18 -3.17 -10.92
N ASN A 285 2.21 -2.60 -11.62
CA ASN A 285 1.54 -1.39 -11.23
C ASN A 285 0.37 -1.74 -10.31
N ILE A 286 0.21 -0.95 -9.26
CA ILE A 286 -0.67 -1.24 -8.14
C ILE A 286 -1.52 0.01 -7.92
N GLU A 287 -2.81 -0.16 -8.03
CA GLU A 287 -3.80 0.87 -7.79
C GLU A 287 -4.53 0.55 -6.47
N ILE A 288 -4.18 1.29 -5.41
CA ILE A 288 -4.78 1.14 -4.09
C ILE A 288 -6.01 2.04 -4.03
N ILE A 289 -7.20 1.45 -3.92
CA ILE A 289 -8.45 2.20 -3.86
C ILE A 289 -8.63 2.75 -2.45
N THR A 290 -8.53 4.07 -2.30
CA THR A 290 -8.62 4.76 -1.01
C THR A 290 -10.03 5.25 -0.69
N ALA A 291 -10.76 5.68 -1.72
CA ALA A 291 -12.14 6.08 -1.59
C ALA A 291 -12.93 5.69 -2.85
N PHE A 292 -14.19 5.31 -2.62
CA PHE A 292 -15.16 5.06 -3.66
C PHE A 292 -16.47 5.73 -3.25
N ALA A 293 -16.96 6.63 -4.09
CA ALA A 293 -18.22 7.33 -3.87
C ALA A 293 -19.16 7.00 -5.04
N GLU A 294 -20.23 6.25 -4.76
CA GLU A 294 -21.26 5.93 -5.74
C GLU A 294 -22.24 7.10 -5.89
N ASN A 295 -22.61 7.41 -7.14
CA ASN A 295 -23.61 8.43 -7.46
C ASN A 295 -23.35 9.80 -6.80
N ALA A 296 -22.08 10.21 -6.70
CA ALA A 296 -21.64 11.45 -6.09
C ALA A 296 -21.83 12.66 -7.04
N LEU A 297 -22.03 13.86 -6.50
CA LEU A 297 -22.11 15.08 -7.32
C LEU A 297 -20.69 15.54 -7.67
N LEU A 298 -20.32 15.44 -8.94
CA LEU A 298 -18.97 15.70 -9.40
C LEU A 298 -18.86 17.05 -10.10
N ILE A 299 -17.83 17.80 -9.73
CA ILE A 299 -17.40 19.00 -10.45
C ILE A 299 -15.94 18.85 -10.88
N PRO A 300 -15.54 19.39 -12.05
CA PRO A 300 -14.15 19.38 -12.45
C PRO A 300 -13.27 20.09 -11.40
N ASN A 301 -12.08 19.57 -11.14
CA ASN A 301 -11.14 20.17 -10.18
C ASN A 301 -10.83 21.64 -10.47
N ALA A 302 -10.87 22.03 -11.75
CA ALA A 302 -10.69 23.42 -12.16
C ALA A 302 -11.75 24.38 -11.60
N ALA A 303 -12.95 23.89 -11.25
CA ALA A 303 -14.03 24.67 -10.65
C ALA A 303 -13.87 24.87 -9.13
N VAL A 304 -13.10 24.00 -8.46
CA VAL A 304 -12.87 24.06 -7.02
C VAL A 304 -11.77 25.08 -6.71
N LYS A 305 -12.06 26.04 -5.84
CA LYS A 305 -11.12 27.13 -5.49
C LYS A 305 -10.73 27.07 -4.03
N ASP A 306 -9.42 27.14 -3.78
CA ASP A 306 -8.86 27.28 -2.44
C ASP A 306 -8.96 28.75 -1.99
N PRO A 307 -9.71 29.07 -0.91
CA PRO A 307 -9.83 30.45 -0.42
C PRO A 307 -8.47 31.06 -0.05
N LYS A 308 -7.53 30.25 0.45
CA LYS A 308 -6.17 30.68 0.83
C LYS A 308 -5.33 31.12 -0.37
N LYS A 309 -5.45 30.43 -1.52
CA LYS A 309 -4.65 30.72 -2.74
C LYS A 309 -5.19 31.91 -3.52
N MET A 310 -6.46 32.27 -3.33
CA MET A 310 -7.11 33.35 -4.06
C MET A 310 -6.88 34.74 -3.43
N GLY A 311 -6.13 34.83 -2.33
CA GLY A 311 -5.91 36.08 -1.59
C GLY A 311 -7.20 36.67 -0.99
N MET A 312 -8.28 35.90 -0.96
CA MET A 312 -9.56 36.28 -0.38
C MET A 312 -9.53 36.00 1.13
N GLY A 313 -8.73 36.78 1.86
CA GLY A 313 -8.81 36.80 3.31
C GLY A 313 -10.11 37.45 3.78
N GLY A 314 -10.84 36.77 4.66
CA GLY A 314 -11.78 37.27 5.69
C GLY A 314 -12.90 38.26 5.36
N GLU A 315 -12.72 39.23 4.46
CA GLU A 315 -13.52 40.45 4.37
C GLU A 315 -14.58 40.46 3.26
N MET A 316 -14.63 39.43 2.40
CA MET A 316 -15.76 39.22 1.48
C MET A 316 -16.69 38.06 1.88
N ILE A 317 -16.59 37.62 3.14
CA ILE A 317 -17.57 36.70 3.75
C ILE A 317 -18.35 37.53 4.75
N GLY A 318 -19.24 38.38 4.22
CA GLY A 318 -20.18 39.18 4.98
C GLY A 318 -21.20 38.30 5.69
N GLY A 319 -20.79 37.67 6.78
CA GLY A 319 -21.65 37.15 7.81
C GLY A 319 -21.36 37.95 9.07
N GLN A 320 -22.28 38.85 9.43
CA GLN A 320 -22.28 39.70 10.61
C GLN A 320 -21.80 38.93 11.86
N ARG A 321 -20.51 39.05 12.22
CA ARG A 321 -20.01 38.59 13.53
C ARG A 321 -20.18 39.75 14.50
N GLY A 322 -21.31 39.77 15.19
CA GLY A 322 -21.45 40.52 16.43
C GLY A 322 -20.39 40.01 17.42
N GLY A 323 -19.50 40.91 17.86
CA GLY A 323 -18.42 40.57 18.78
C GLY A 323 -18.95 40.22 20.18
N PRO A 324 -18.38 39.22 20.87
CA PRO A 324 -18.70 38.95 22.25
C PRO A 324 -17.80 39.76 23.18
N GLY A 325 -18.42 40.64 23.97
CA GLY A 325 -17.86 41.12 25.24
C GLY A 325 -17.92 40.00 26.27
N GLY A 326 -16.80 39.77 26.97
CA GLY A 326 -16.69 38.79 28.03
C GLY A 326 -17.41 39.20 29.32
N GLY A 327 -17.79 38.18 30.10
CA GLY A 327 -18.31 38.31 31.46
C GLY A 327 -18.82 36.96 31.95
N GLY A 328 -18.16 36.40 32.97
CA GLY A 328 -18.33 35.01 33.41
C GLY A 328 -19.53 34.75 34.34
N GLY A 329 -19.72 33.48 34.70
CA GLY A 329 -20.63 33.09 35.78
C GLY A 329 -21.21 31.68 35.71
N ARG A 330 -20.59 30.75 36.44
CA ARG A 330 -21.17 29.65 37.26
C ARG A 330 -22.39 28.86 36.76
N ASN A 331 -22.19 27.53 36.67
CA ASN A 331 -23.21 26.46 36.82
C ASN A 331 -23.88 26.52 38.23
N PRO A 332 -25.04 25.88 38.53
CA PRO A 332 -25.42 24.52 38.07
C PRO A 332 -26.93 24.19 37.86
N GLY A 333 -27.22 23.01 37.26
CA GLY A 333 -28.31 22.12 37.68
C GLY A 333 -29.43 21.80 36.67
N GLY A 334 -29.61 20.51 36.34
CA GLY A 334 -30.89 19.95 35.88
C GLY A 334 -30.83 18.94 34.70
N GLU A 335 -30.86 17.64 35.01
CA GLU A 335 -31.40 16.56 34.16
C GLU A 335 -32.87 16.27 34.58
N PRO A 336 -33.66 15.37 33.93
CA PRO A 336 -33.52 14.61 32.67
C PRO A 336 -34.80 14.60 31.79
N GLY A 337 -34.81 13.94 30.61
CA GLY A 337 -36.09 13.58 29.95
C GLY A 337 -36.08 13.00 28.52
N ASN A 338 -35.90 11.68 28.42
CA ASN A 338 -36.67 10.70 27.63
C ASN A 338 -37.00 10.89 26.13
N ALA A 339 -36.57 9.92 25.31
CA ALA A 339 -37.39 8.87 24.66
C ALA A 339 -37.11 8.65 23.16
N ALA A 340 -36.69 7.43 22.86
CA ALA A 340 -36.72 6.81 21.53
C ALA A 340 -38.15 6.38 21.14
N PRO A 341 -38.36 5.95 19.88
CA PRO A 341 -38.80 4.57 19.72
C PRO A 341 -38.07 3.79 18.62
N LYS A 342 -37.89 2.50 18.88
CA LYS A 342 -37.53 1.44 17.93
C LYS A 342 -38.81 0.82 17.34
N ALA A 343 -38.76 0.33 16.10
CA ALA A 343 -38.74 -1.12 15.78
C ALA A 343 -39.26 -1.44 14.36
N GLY A 344 -38.61 -2.40 13.69
CA GLY A 344 -39.19 -3.18 12.60
C GLY A 344 -38.18 -3.70 11.56
N ASN A 345 -37.69 -4.94 11.75
CA ASN A 345 -36.99 -5.78 10.75
C ASN A 345 -37.95 -6.98 10.44
N PRO A 346 -37.94 -7.70 9.29
CA PRO A 346 -36.76 -8.43 8.79
C PRO A 346 -36.61 -8.70 7.26
N GLU A 347 -35.33 -8.79 6.85
CA GLU A 347 -34.70 -9.79 5.94
C GLU A 347 -35.08 -9.99 4.44
N LYS A 348 -33.99 -9.93 3.62
CA LYS A 348 -33.61 -10.74 2.42
C LYS A 348 -33.90 -10.21 1.00
N ALA A 349 -32.99 -9.36 0.51
CA ALA A 349 -32.31 -9.37 -0.82
C ALA A 349 -31.55 -8.02 -0.95
N ALA A 350 -30.28 -7.85 -1.31
CA ALA A 350 -29.29 -8.66 -1.99
C ALA A 350 -27.88 -8.19 -1.58
N ARG A 351 -26.94 -9.13 -1.50
CA ARG A 351 -25.55 -8.94 -1.05
C ARG A 351 -24.66 -8.38 -2.18
N PHE A 352 -24.14 -7.16 -2.03
CA PHE A 352 -22.80 -6.74 -2.51
C PHE A 352 -22.40 -5.31 -2.04
N GLY A 353 -23.33 -4.48 -1.54
CA GLY A 353 -23.07 -3.08 -1.16
C GLY A 353 -22.93 -2.75 0.33
N GLU A 354 -23.01 -3.73 1.25
CA GLU A 354 -23.22 -3.46 2.69
C GLU A 354 -21.96 -3.36 3.56
N LYS A 355 -20.78 -3.04 3.00
CA LYS A 355 -19.56 -2.80 3.82
C LYS A 355 -18.95 -1.41 3.68
N PHE A 356 -19.64 -0.47 3.02
CA PHE A 356 -19.18 0.90 2.81
C PHE A 356 -20.03 1.95 3.55
N GLN A 357 -20.87 1.55 4.51
CA GLN A 357 -21.57 2.49 5.39
C GLN A 357 -20.82 2.53 6.72
N ASP A 358 -20.42 3.73 7.12
CA ASP A 358 -19.66 4.07 8.33
C ASP A 358 -18.13 3.97 8.22
N LYS A 359 -17.54 4.77 7.32
CA LYS A 359 -16.21 5.34 7.57
C LYS A 359 -16.32 6.85 7.72
N GLU A 360 -15.83 7.37 8.84
CA GLU A 360 -15.71 8.80 9.11
C GLU A 360 -14.79 9.42 8.04
N TYR A 361 -15.37 10.29 7.21
CA TYR A 361 -14.66 11.02 6.17
C TYR A 361 -13.57 11.92 6.78
N PRO A 362 -12.41 12.09 6.13
CA PRO A 362 -11.42 13.07 6.58
C PRO A 362 -12.06 14.47 6.65
N ALA A 363 -11.68 15.25 7.67
CA ALA A 363 -12.29 16.52 8.06
C ALA A 363 -12.84 17.35 6.88
N LYS A 364 -14.15 17.59 6.88
CA LYS A 364 -14.91 18.39 5.88
C LYS A 364 -14.11 19.63 5.44
N ASP A 365 -13.48 19.58 4.27
CA ASP A 365 -12.71 20.70 3.73
C ASP A 365 -13.67 21.66 3.02
N THR A 366 -13.66 22.94 3.42
CA THR A 366 -14.55 23.96 2.86
C THR A 366 -13.84 24.70 1.75
N LYS A 367 -14.34 24.56 0.53
CA LYS A 367 -13.83 25.24 -0.67
C LYS A 367 -14.85 26.26 -1.18
N ILE A 368 -14.46 27.01 -2.21
CA ILE A 368 -15.35 27.94 -2.91
C ILE A 368 -15.52 27.47 -4.34
N ALA A 369 -16.74 27.50 -4.84
CA ALA A 369 -17.04 27.39 -6.27
C ALA A 369 -17.79 28.66 -6.71
N PHE A 370 -17.55 29.12 -7.94
CA PHE A 370 -18.27 30.28 -8.47
C PHE A 370 -19.46 29.79 -9.29
N VAL A 371 -20.66 30.04 -8.78
CA VAL A 371 -21.91 29.73 -9.48
C VAL A 371 -22.26 30.92 -10.38
N VAL A 372 -22.50 30.65 -11.65
CA VAL A 372 -22.87 31.65 -12.65
C VAL A 372 -24.40 31.76 -12.67
N GLU A 373 -24.91 32.86 -12.12
CA GLU A 373 -26.33 33.21 -12.14
C GLU A 373 -26.48 34.55 -12.87
N ASN A 374 -27.32 34.61 -13.91
CA ASN A 374 -27.54 35.82 -14.73
C ASN A 374 -26.25 36.47 -15.29
N GLY A 375 -25.23 35.67 -15.60
CA GLY A 375 -23.95 36.16 -16.13
C GLY A 375 -23.01 36.76 -15.07
N GLN A 376 -23.38 36.73 -13.78
CA GLN A 376 -22.53 37.13 -12.66
C GLN A 376 -22.00 35.90 -11.91
N GLN A 377 -20.74 35.97 -11.49
CA GLN A 377 -20.06 34.91 -10.74
C GLN A 377 -20.25 35.11 -9.23
N ASN A 378 -21.09 34.28 -8.62
CA ASN A 378 -21.36 34.31 -7.19
C ASN A 378 -20.52 33.25 -6.46
N PRO A 379 -19.60 33.64 -5.56
CA PRO A 379 -18.85 32.67 -4.78
C PRO A 379 -19.80 31.95 -3.80
N ARG A 380 -19.90 30.63 -3.93
CA ARG A 380 -20.65 29.77 -3.02
C ARG A 380 -19.67 28.87 -2.26
N ARG A 381 -19.87 28.76 -0.95
CA ARG A 381 -19.11 27.83 -0.12
C ARG A 381 -19.61 26.42 -0.39
N ILE A 382 -18.68 25.51 -0.62
CA ILE A 382 -18.96 24.10 -0.86
C ILE A 382 -18.15 23.25 0.11
N VAL A 383 -18.77 22.16 0.57
CA VAL A 383 -18.07 21.12 1.32
C VAL A 383 -17.70 20.04 0.32
N VAL A 384 -16.40 19.77 0.20
CA VAL A 384 -15.88 18.76 -0.73
C VAL A 384 -15.48 17.49 0.01
N GLY A 385 -15.64 16.36 -0.69
CA GLY A 385 -15.28 15.03 -0.24
C GLY A 385 -14.04 14.51 -0.95
N ALA A 386 -14.14 13.29 -1.49
CA ALA A 386 -13.04 12.67 -2.22
C ALA A 386 -12.75 13.44 -3.53
N SER A 387 -11.49 13.42 -3.98
CA SER A 387 -11.07 14.06 -5.23
C SER A 387 -10.07 13.18 -5.95
N ASN A 388 -10.26 12.98 -7.26
CA ASN A 388 -9.28 12.36 -8.14
C ASN A 388 -8.59 13.44 -8.99
N LEU A 389 -7.87 13.05 -10.07
CA LEU A 389 -7.15 13.97 -10.96
C LEU A 389 -8.08 14.95 -11.71
N ASP A 390 -9.31 14.54 -12.03
CA ASP A 390 -10.20 15.29 -12.92
C ASP A 390 -11.38 15.94 -12.18
N PHE A 391 -11.92 15.24 -11.18
CA PHE A 391 -13.17 15.58 -10.50
C PHE A 391 -13.03 15.56 -8.97
N THR A 392 -13.79 16.44 -8.34
CA THR A 392 -13.98 16.52 -6.90
C THR A 392 -15.45 16.23 -6.57
N GLU A 393 -15.68 15.40 -5.56
CA GLU A 393 -17.00 15.17 -4.97
C GLU A 393 -17.44 16.39 -4.16
N VAL A 394 -18.68 16.83 -4.38
CA VAL A 394 -19.34 17.88 -3.60
C VAL A 394 -20.38 17.23 -2.70
N LEU A 395 -20.19 17.37 -1.39
CA LEU A 395 -21.10 16.84 -0.37
C LEU A 395 -22.23 17.83 -0.06
N GLU A 396 -21.90 19.13 0.03
CA GLU A 396 -22.86 20.18 0.37
C GLU A 396 -22.54 21.48 -0.39
N GLY A 397 -23.57 22.26 -0.74
CA GLY A 397 -23.45 23.62 -1.27
C GLY A 397 -23.65 23.78 -2.78
N LEU A 398 -23.82 22.71 -3.55
CA LEU A 398 -24.19 22.75 -4.97
C LEU A 398 -25.27 21.72 -5.30
N SER A 399 -25.97 21.96 -6.40
CA SER A 399 -26.98 21.10 -7.00
C SER A 399 -26.66 20.87 -8.49
N GLU A 400 -27.28 19.85 -9.09
CA GLU A 400 -27.14 19.52 -10.52
C GLU A 400 -27.63 20.64 -11.46
N ALA A 401 -28.53 21.50 -10.97
CA ALA A 401 -29.06 22.62 -11.73
C ALA A 401 -28.13 23.85 -11.74
N ASP A 402 -27.11 23.88 -10.88
CA ASP A 402 -26.20 25.01 -10.79
C ASP A 402 -25.22 25.02 -11.98
N SER A 403 -24.92 26.21 -12.50
CA SER A 403 -23.89 26.40 -13.52
C SER A 403 -22.61 26.89 -12.85
N VAL A 404 -21.51 26.14 -12.93
CA VAL A 404 -20.27 26.45 -12.19
C VAL A 404 -19.17 26.88 -13.15
N ASP A 405 -18.46 27.95 -12.81
CA ASP A 405 -17.30 28.39 -13.61
C ASP A 405 -16.06 27.52 -13.32
N ALA A 406 -15.65 26.76 -14.34
CA ALA A 406 -14.47 25.89 -14.32
C ALA A 406 -13.21 26.53 -14.93
N THR A 407 -13.19 27.85 -15.10
CA THR A 407 -12.01 28.55 -15.64
C THR A 407 -10.79 28.38 -14.72
N PRO A 408 -9.64 27.90 -15.22
CA PRO A 408 -8.44 27.73 -14.40
C PRO A 408 -8.04 29.04 -13.71
N VAL A 409 -7.62 28.96 -12.44
CA VAL A 409 -7.21 30.13 -11.65
C VAL A 409 -6.05 30.88 -12.32
N SER A 410 -5.16 30.16 -13.00
CA SER A 410 -4.06 30.73 -13.79
C SER A 410 -4.54 31.64 -14.92
N GLN A 411 -5.68 31.31 -15.54
CA GLN A 411 -6.25 32.07 -16.63
C GLN A 411 -7.00 33.29 -16.09
N MET A 412 -7.78 33.13 -15.02
CA MET A 412 -8.41 34.26 -14.30
C MET A 412 -7.39 35.28 -13.77
N MET A 413 -6.24 34.83 -13.26
CA MET A 413 -5.19 35.72 -12.77
C MET A 413 -4.49 36.46 -13.91
N LYS A 414 -4.19 35.79 -15.03
CA LYS A 414 -3.67 36.44 -16.24
C LYS A 414 -4.65 37.47 -16.80
N ASP A 415 -5.93 37.13 -16.81
CA ASP A 415 -6.99 38.05 -17.26
C ASP A 415 -7.10 39.25 -16.31
N ARG A 416 -6.98 39.03 -15.00
CA ARG A 416 -6.97 40.07 -13.97
C ARG A 416 -5.73 40.98 -14.06
N GLU A 417 -4.55 40.42 -14.33
CA GLU A 417 -3.31 41.16 -14.53
C GLU A 417 -3.30 41.94 -15.83
N ALA A 418 -3.75 41.33 -16.93
CA ALA A 418 -3.92 42.00 -18.22
C ALA A 418 -4.91 43.17 -18.12
N TRP A 419 -5.99 42.98 -17.36
CA TRP A 419 -6.95 44.04 -17.06
C TRP A 419 -6.33 45.16 -16.20
N ARG A 420 -5.57 44.80 -15.15
CA ARG A 420 -4.84 45.78 -14.31
C ARG A 420 -3.80 46.57 -15.11
N GLN A 421 -3.05 45.95 -16.01
CA GLN A 421 -2.07 46.63 -16.86
C GLN A 421 -2.73 47.59 -17.85
N ARG A 422 -3.87 47.22 -18.44
CA ARG A 422 -4.66 48.12 -19.29
C ARG A 422 -5.24 49.30 -18.52
N MET A 423 -5.73 49.07 -17.31
CA MET A 423 -6.23 50.14 -16.43
C MET A 423 -5.10 51.06 -15.94
N GLY A 424 -3.92 50.51 -15.66
CA GLY A 424 -2.71 51.28 -15.35
C GLY A 424 -2.24 52.16 -16.52
N GLN A 425 -2.35 51.67 -17.76
CA GLN A 425 -2.08 52.48 -18.97
C GLN A 425 -3.11 53.60 -19.19
N MET A 426 -4.39 53.38 -18.86
CA MET A 426 -5.41 54.44 -18.92
C MET A 426 -5.22 55.52 -17.85
N SER A 427 -4.62 55.19 -16.70
CA SER A 427 -4.31 56.17 -15.64
C SER A 427 -3.08 57.04 -15.93
N GLY A 428 -2.34 56.77 -17.02
CA GLY A 428 -1.10 57.47 -17.38
C GLY A 428 -1.24 58.53 -18.49
N MET A 429 -2.45 58.98 -18.82
CA MET A 429 -2.66 60.03 -19.83
C MET A 429 -2.44 61.44 -19.23
N PRO A 430 -1.51 62.27 -19.76
CA PRO A 430 -1.28 63.63 -19.28
C PRO A 430 -2.47 64.52 -19.64
N GLY A 431 -3.28 64.93 -18.65
CA GLY A 431 -4.39 65.85 -18.93
C GLY A 431 -5.41 66.12 -17.82
N MET A 432 -5.48 65.34 -16.74
CA MET A 432 -6.43 65.61 -15.66
C MET A 432 -5.80 66.39 -14.51
N ARG A 433 -5.80 67.73 -14.64
CA ARG A 433 -5.82 68.62 -13.47
C ARG A 433 -7.17 68.48 -12.79
N THR A 434 -7.21 67.93 -11.58
CA THR A 434 -8.34 68.14 -10.67
C THR A 434 -7.97 69.21 -9.66
N GLN A 435 -8.80 70.24 -9.68
CA GLN A 435 -8.72 71.50 -8.98
C GLN A 435 -9.27 71.36 -7.55
N GLY A 436 -8.46 71.75 -6.55
CA GLY A 436 -8.89 72.55 -5.40
C GLY A 436 -9.71 71.94 -4.25
N GLY A 437 -9.17 72.08 -3.03
CA GLY A 437 -9.89 72.10 -1.75
C GLY A 437 -9.15 71.26 -0.70
N GLY A 438 -8.55 71.76 0.38
CA GLY A 438 -8.74 73.00 1.12
C GLY A 438 -8.78 72.64 2.62
N GLY A 439 -7.61 72.44 3.25
CA GLY A 439 -7.49 72.14 4.67
C GLY A 439 -6.88 73.31 5.43
N ARG A 440 -7.69 73.99 6.25
CA ARG A 440 -7.29 75.06 7.17
C ARG A 440 -6.86 74.48 8.52
N ARG A 441 -5.72 75.00 8.98
CA ARG A 441 -5.23 75.20 10.36
C ARG A 441 -4.88 73.98 11.19
#